data_AF-A0A9D9UYF3-F1
#
_entry.id   AF-A0A9D9UYF3-F1
#
_cell.length_a   1.000
_cell.length_b   1.000
_cell.length_c   1.000
_cell.angle_alpha   90.00
_cell.angle_beta   90.00
_cell.angle_gamma   90.00
#
_symmetry.space_group_name_H-M   'P 1'
#
loop_
_entity.id
_entity.type
_entity.pdbx_description
1 polymer ?
#
loop_
_entity_poly.entity_id
_entity_poly.type
_entity_poly.pdbx_seq_one_letter_code
_entity_poly.pdbx_strand_id
1 'polypeptide(L)'
;MKNKKNIVLLIIFAIIIIFMIIGSRKSNGENVKPEVDRITVHYKDYINMKPTLSYSNVYDEPEFDNLKMIGSVGKYGVYGDLGKALRTWRFENITSAVEDRYNLPCHLILAMIMEETNGVDLLPNGSGDGGYGLCHMQPPVASQFGLSVYKDCKGMVCNGKDKRSCKSRDGQSLNHAAELKNILVQNNYDRKKVIKYDDRLHPILNIDAVGRMIASYMDGPRIEGCGPLRTAICRYAGRYNYASYWKDVRRNMKLLSDPIFMKKVEDAFNKANPNLIVNGEEGDFDMYIDISQNQAYNYGLEEYINLPKFLPKNSEIVLATIDDF
;
A
#
# COMPACT_ATOMS: atom_id res chain seq x y z
N MET A 1 31.29 1.79 -62.19
CA MET A 1 30.26 1.46 -61.17
C MET A 1 30.78 0.82 -59.87
N LYS A 2 32.05 0.39 -59.75
CA LYS A 2 32.58 -0.22 -58.51
C LYS A 2 32.84 0.75 -57.34
N ASN A 3 33.06 2.05 -57.59
CA ASN A 3 33.36 3.03 -56.52
C ASN A 3 32.16 3.51 -55.70
N LYS A 4 30.92 3.44 -56.21
CA LYS A 4 29.74 3.92 -55.47
C LYS A 4 29.34 3.00 -54.30
N LYS A 5 29.58 1.68 -54.41
CA LYS A 5 29.26 0.73 -53.34
C LYS A 5 30.15 0.91 -52.10
N ASN A 6 31.42 1.26 -52.29
CA ASN A 6 32.35 1.46 -51.18
C ASN A 6 32.05 2.73 -50.37
N ILE A 7 31.56 3.79 -51.03
CA ILE A 7 31.18 5.05 -50.37
C ILE A 7 29.92 4.84 -49.51
N VAL A 8 28.92 4.10 -50.01
CA VAL A 8 27.70 3.80 -49.25
C VAL A 8 28.01 2.95 -48.01
N LEU A 9 28.90 1.96 -48.13
CA LEU A 9 29.30 1.13 -47.00
C LEU A 9 30.04 1.93 -45.91
N LEU A 10 30.89 2.88 -46.32
CA LEU A 10 31.62 3.78 -45.40
C LEU A 10 30.68 4.73 -44.64
N ILE A 11 29.65 5.25 -45.32
CA ILE A 11 28.64 6.11 -44.68
C ILE A 11 27.81 5.33 -43.66
N ILE A 12 27.39 4.11 -44.00
CA ILE A 12 26.65 3.25 -43.06
C ILE A 12 27.51 2.91 -41.84
N PHE A 13 28.79 2.59 -42.04
CA PHE A 13 29.71 2.30 -40.94
C PHE A 13 29.96 3.51 -40.03
N ALA A 14 30.10 4.71 -40.62
CA ALA A 14 30.23 5.96 -39.86
C ALA A 14 28.96 6.28 -39.04
N ILE A 15 27.76 6.05 -39.59
CA ILE A 15 26.49 6.24 -38.87
C ILE A 15 26.37 5.27 -37.69
N ILE A 16 26.75 3.99 -37.88
CA ILE A 16 26.73 2.99 -36.80
C ILE A 16 27.71 3.37 -35.68
N ILE A 17 28.91 3.86 -36.02
CA ILE A 17 29.88 4.33 -35.03
C ILE A 17 29.34 5.56 -34.28
N ILE A 18 28.70 6.51 -34.96
CA ILE A 18 28.06 7.67 -34.32
C ILE A 18 26.95 7.21 -33.35
N PHE A 19 26.10 6.24 -33.74
CA PHE A 19 25.09 5.67 -32.85
C PHE A 19 25.70 4.92 -31.66
N MET A 20 26.84 4.23 -31.83
CA MET A 20 27.55 3.58 -30.73
C MET A 20 28.22 4.57 -29.78
N ILE A 21 28.74 5.70 -30.29
CA ILE A 21 29.33 6.78 -29.49
C ILE A 21 28.23 7.55 -28.73
N ILE A 22 27.09 7.82 -29.36
CA ILE A 22 25.94 8.47 -28.72
C ILE A 22 25.27 7.53 -27.72
N GLY A 23 25.16 6.23 -28.02
CA GLY A 23 24.62 5.21 -27.11
C GLY A 23 25.55 4.86 -25.93
N SER A 24 26.84 5.19 -26.01
CA SER A 24 27.83 4.94 -24.95
C SER A 24 28.11 6.15 -24.05
N ARG A 25 27.47 7.29 -24.27
CA ARG A 25 27.33 8.30 -23.20
C ARG A 25 26.33 7.79 -22.16
N LYS A 26 26.74 6.78 -21.40
CA LYS A 26 26.28 6.65 -20.01
C LYS A 26 26.60 7.98 -19.37
N SER A 27 25.55 8.71 -19.01
CA SER A 27 25.67 9.84 -18.10
C SER A 27 26.49 9.37 -16.90
N ASN A 28 27.74 9.80 -16.81
CA ASN A 28 28.50 9.86 -15.57
C ASN A 28 27.89 10.95 -14.67
N GLY A 29 26.56 10.97 -14.56
CA GLY A 29 25.90 11.58 -13.42
C GLY A 29 26.35 10.73 -12.26
N GLU A 30 27.26 11.28 -11.47
CA GLU A 30 27.51 10.79 -10.13
C GLU A 30 26.15 10.42 -9.54
N ASN A 31 25.96 9.13 -9.22
CA ASN A 31 24.83 8.70 -8.42
C ASN A 31 25.06 9.28 -7.01
N VAL A 32 24.94 10.61 -6.89
CA VAL A 32 24.76 11.30 -5.63
C VAL A 32 23.43 10.78 -5.13
N LYS A 33 23.51 9.75 -4.29
CA LYS A 33 22.34 9.19 -3.65
C LYS A 33 21.76 10.31 -2.81
N PRO A 34 20.57 10.85 -3.13
CA PRO A 34 19.99 11.90 -2.30
C PRO A 34 19.88 11.37 -0.87
N GLU A 35 20.29 12.19 0.09
CA GLU A 35 20.05 11.91 1.50
C GLU A 35 18.55 12.02 1.74
N VAL A 36 17.86 10.87 1.76
CA VAL A 36 16.42 10.81 1.97
C VAL A 36 16.15 10.80 3.46
N ASP A 37 16.07 11.99 4.05
CA ASP A 37 15.53 12.14 5.38
C ASP A 37 14.05 11.75 5.38
N ARG A 38 13.72 10.77 6.23
CA ARG A 38 12.35 10.29 6.45
C ARG A 38 11.56 11.21 7.38
N ILE A 39 12.21 12.16 8.04
CA ILE A 39 11.57 13.05 8.99
C ILE A 39 11.19 14.35 8.27
N THR A 40 9.88 14.63 8.23
CA THR A 40 9.36 15.91 7.74
C THR A 40 9.18 16.89 8.88
N VAL A 41 9.24 18.18 8.53
CA VAL A 41 9.11 19.29 9.50
C VAL A 41 7.70 19.35 10.13
N HIS A 42 6.68 18.78 9.48
CA HIS A 42 5.27 18.94 9.86
C HIS A 42 4.58 17.68 10.42
N TYR A 43 5.28 16.56 10.61
CA TYR A 43 4.62 15.29 11.01
C TYR A 43 3.80 15.38 12.31
N LYS A 44 4.16 16.29 13.23
CA LYS A 44 3.43 16.52 14.49
C LYS A 44 2.00 17.01 14.26
N ASP A 45 1.78 17.85 13.25
CA ASP A 45 0.44 18.34 12.92
C ASP A 45 -0.45 17.18 12.47
N TYR A 46 0.11 16.26 11.67
CA TYR A 46 -0.58 15.06 11.22
C TYR A 46 -0.79 14.02 12.32
N ILE A 47 0.09 13.90 13.31
CA ILE A 47 -0.16 12.98 14.45
C ILE A 47 -1.49 13.33 15.13
N ASN A 48 -1.74 14.62 15.34
CA ASN A 48 -2.93 15.11 16.03
C ASN A 48 -4.22 14.95 15.22
N MET A 49 -4.13 14.59 13.93
CA MET A 49 -5.29 14.35 13.05
C MET A 49 -5.81 12.90 13.12
N LYS A 50 -5.15 12.02 13.87
CA LYS A 50 -5.59 10.62 14.04
C LYS A 50 -7.02 10.62 14.60
N PRO A 51 -7.97 9.96 13.91
CA PRO A 51 -9.32 9.85 14.42
C PRO A 51 -9.40 8.88 15.60
N THR A 52 -10.38 9.10 16.47
CA THR A 52 -10.75 8.13 17.51
C THR A 52 -11.89 7.29 16.96
N LEU A 53 -11.58 6.05 16.59
CA LEU A 53 -12.54 5.09 16.05
C LEU A 53 -12.54 3.82 16.91
N SER A 54 -13.69 3.19 17.00
CA SER A 54 -13.88 1.93 17.71
C SER A 54 -14.74 0.99 16.89
N TYR A 55 -14.65 -0.30 17.16
CA TYR A 55 -15.58 -1.26 16.59
C TYR A 55 -16.96 -1.12 17.23
N SER A 56 -18.01 -1.08 16.40
CA SER A 56 -19.40 -1.20 16.79
C SER A 56 -20.13 -2.05 15.75
N ASN A 57 -21.09 -2.89 16.16
CA ASN A 57 -21.81 -3.76 15.23
C ASN A 57 -22.98 -2.98 14.59
N VAL A 58 -22.70 -2.27 13.51
CA VAL A 58 -23.68 -1.54 12.69
C VAL A 58 -24.33 -2.46 11.66
N TYR A 59 -23.51 -3.29 11.02
CA TYR A 59 -23.89 -4.34 10.09
C TYR A 59 -23.54 -5.69 10.68
N ASP A 60 -24.43 -6.67 10.55
CA ASP A 60 -24.14 -8.03 10.98
C ASP A 60 -22.99 -8.63 10.16
N GLU A 61 -22.28 -9.59 10.78
CA GLU A 61 -21.22 -10.32 10.10
C GLU A 61 -21.84 -11.18 8.99
N PRO A 62 -21.33 -11.09 7.75
CA PRO A 62 -21.91 -11.82 6.65
C PRO A 62 -21.63 -13.32 6.74
N GLU A 63 -22.64 -14.11 6.42
CA GLU A 63 -22.52 -15.55 6.25
C GLU A 63 -22.32 -15.84 4.75
N PHE A 64 -21.23 -16.54 4.44
CA PHE A 64 -20.89 -16.92 3.08
C PHE A 64 -20.87 -18.44 2.94
N ASP A 65 -21.76 -18.99 2.11
CA ASP A 65 -21.70 -20.40 1.71
C ASP A 65 -21.17 -20.54 0.28
N ASN A 66 -20.39 -21.60 0.06
CA ASN A 66 -19.76 -21.92 -1.23
C ASN A 66 -18.78 -20.86 -1.78
N LEU A 67 -18.37 -19.89 -0.97
CA LEU A 67 -17.38 -18.88 -1.38
C LEU A 67 -16.01 -19.51 -1.66
N LYS A 68 -15.53 -19.28 -2.87
CA LYS A 68 -14.21 -19.64 -3.38
C LYS A 68 -13.49 -18.40 -3.88
N MET A 69 -12.55 -17.92 -3.06
CA MET A 69 -11.68 -16.82 -3.45
C MET A 69 -10.79 -17.20 -4.64
N ILE A 70 -10.74 -16.34 -5.66
CA ILE A 70 -9.78 -16.46 -6.76
C ILE A 70 -8.37 -16.01 -6.31
N GLY A 71 -7.35 -16.69 -6.83
CA GLY A 71 -5.96 -16.50 -6.42
C GLY A 71 -5.63 -17.23 -5.11
N SER A 72 -4.60 -18.06 -5.14
CA SER A 72 -4.10 -18.76 -3.95
C SER A 72 -3.29 -17.79 -3.07
N VAL A 73 -3.43 -17.94 -1.75
CA VAL A 73 -2.63 -17.20 -0.77
C VAL A 73 -1.39 -18.03 -0.43
N GLY A 74 -0.22 -17.47 -0.71
CA GLY A 74 1.07 -17.98 -0.28
C GLY A 74 1.67 -17.17 0.87
N LYS A 75 2.93 -17.47 1.21
CA LYS A 75 3.68 -16.78 2.25
C LYS A 75 3.80 -15.26 2.03
N TYR A 76 3.82 -14.83 0.76
CA TYR A 76 4.05 -13.45 0.35
C TYR A 76 2.79 -12.76 -0.20
N GLY A 77 1.61 -13.30 0.12
CA GLY A 77 0.34 -12.76 -0.38
C GLY A 77 -0.26 -13.60 -1.50
N VAL A 78 -0.95 -12.97 -2.44
CA VAL A 78 -1.85 -13.63 -3.39
C VAL A 78 -1.21 -13.74 -4.77
N TYR A 79 -1.33 -14.91 -5.39
CA TYR A 79 -0.85 -15.12 -6.76
C TYR A 79 -1.86 -14.62 -7.80
N GLY A 80 -1.36 -13.88 -8.79
CA GLY A 80 -2.12 -13.40 -9.96
C GLY A 80 -2.92 -12.12 -9.71
N ASP A 81 -2.86 -11.17 -10.65
CA ASP A 81 -3.41 -9.83 -10.48
C ASP A 81 -4.93 -9.81 -10.21
N LEU A 82 -5.71 -10.74 -10.77
CA LEU A 82 -7.15 -10.80 -10.54
C LEU A 82 -7.50 -11.06 -9.06
N GLY A 83 -6.81 -12.02 -8.42
CA GLY A 83 -7.02 -12.33 -7.01
C GLY A 83 -6.54 -11.22 -6.08
N LYS A 84 -5.43 -10.56 -6.44
CA LYS A 84 -4.95 -9.37 -5.72
C LYS A 84 -5.96 -8.23 -5.79
N ALA A 85 -6.49 -7.95 -6.98
CA ALA A 85 -7.46 -6.88 -7.20
C ALA A 85 -8.76 -7.14 -6.44
N LEU A 86 -9.38 -8.33 -6.58
CA LEU A 86 -10.59 -8.71 -5.84
C LEU A 86 -10.46 -8.46 -4.33
N ARG A 87 -9.37 -8.93 -3.73
CA ARG A 87 -9.17 -8.85 -2.26
C ARG A 87 -8.94 -7.43 -1.80
N THR A 88 -8.24 -6.65 -2.62
CA THR A 88 -7.93 -5.25 -2.34
C THR A 88 -9.16 -4.36 -2.50
N TRP A 89 -10.01 -4.62 -3.50
CA TRP A 89 -11.22 -3.85 -3.81
C TRP A 89 -12.23 -3.77 -2.66
N ARG A 90 -12.20 -4.73 -1.72
CA ARG A 90 -12.96 -4.69 -0.47
C ARG A 90 -12.68 -3.48 0.42
N PHE A 91 -11.55 -2.81 0.21
CA PHE A 91 -11.13 -1.64 0.99
C PHE A 91 -11.28 -0.32 0.22
N GLU A 92 -11.86 -0.35 -0.99
CA GLU A 92 -11.97 0.83 -1.85
C GLU A 92 -12.71 1.97 -1.14
N ASN A 93 -13.85 1.70 -0.49
CA ASN A 93 -14.60 2.72 0.24
C ASN A 93 -13.78 3.41 1.36
N ILE A 94 -12.96 2.65 2.09
CA ILE A 94 -12.05 3.21 3.11
C ILE A 94 -10.94 4.02 2.44
N THR A 95 -10.29 3.47 1.40
CA THR A 95 -9.19 4.17 0.72
C THR A 95 -9.67 5.46 0.06
N SER A 96 -10.83 5.45 -0.57
CA SER A 96 -11.43 6.61 -1.24
C SER A 96 -11.77 7.69 -0.23
N ALA A 97 -12.35 7.33 0.93
CA ALA A 97 -12.57 8.29 2.01
C ALA A 97 -11.26 8.90 2.54
N VAL A 98 -10.20 8.10 2.67
CA VAL A 98 -8.88 8.58 3.13
C VAL A 98 -8.21 9.45 2.07
N GLU A 99 -8.25 9.04 0.81
CA GLU A 99 -7.66 9.77 -0.31
C GLU A 99 -8.35 11.12 -0.51
N ASP A 100 -9.69 11.16 -0.44
CA ASP A 100 -10.46 12.42 -0.47
C ASP A 100 -10.11 13.32 0.72
N ARG A 101 -10.04 12.76 1.94
CA ARG A 101 -9.72 13.53 3.14
C ARG A 101 -8.34 14.20 3.05
N TYR A 102 -7.35 13.57 2.41
CA TYR A 102 -5.99 14.11 2.31
C TYR A 102 -5.61 14.65 0.93
N ASN A 103 -6.60 14.79 0.03
CA ASN A 103 -6.43 15.22 -1.35
C ASN A 103 -5.33 14.45 -2.10
N LEU A 104 -5.39 13.12 -1.98
CA LEU A 104 -4.49 12.19 -2.64
C LEU A 104 -5.10 11.70 -3.95
N PRO A 105 -4.28 11.27 -4.92
CA PRO A 105 -4.76 10.58 -6.09
C PRO A 105 -5.69 9.40 -5.80
N CYS A 106 -6.75 9.30 -6.59
CA CYS A 106 -7.67 8.16 -6.58
C CYS A 106 -6.90 6.84 -6.80
N HIS A 107 -7.25 5.84 -5.99
CA HIS A 107 -6.68 4.49 -5.97
C HIS A 107 -5.19 4.41 -5.61
N LEU A 108 -4.55 5.48 -5.15
CA LEU A 108 -3.15 5.43 -4.74
C LEU A 108 -2.92 4.47 -3.57
N ILE A 109 -3.66 4.67 -2.47
CA ILE A 109 -3.54 3.83 -1.28
C ILE A 109 -4.08 2.44 -1.58
N LEU A 110 -5.15 2.33 -2.37
CA LEU A 110 -5.66 1.03 -2.82
C LEU A 110 -4.59 0.23 -3.59
N ALA A 111 -3.86 0.88 -4.50
CA ALA A 111 -2.74 0.29 -5.21
C ALA A 111 -1.54 -0.05 -4.29
N MET A 112 -1.32 0.74 -3.24
CA MET A 112 -0.32 0.42 -2.20
C MET A 112 -0.74 -0.83 -1.40
N ILE A 113 -2.01 -0.97 -1.01
CA ILE A 113 -2.51 -2.20 -0.36
C ILE A 113 -2.31 -3.41 -1.28
N MET A 114 -2.62 -3.26 -2.58
CA MET A 114 -2.39 -4.31 -3.58
C MET A 114 -0.91 -4.71 -3.66
N GLU A 115 0.01 -3.78 -3.48
CA GLU A 115 1.45 -4.03 -3.51
C GLU A 115 1.96 -4.67 -2.20
N GLU A 116 1.59 -4.12 -1.05
CA GLU A 116 2.10 -4.53 0.27
C GLU A 116 1.54 -5.87 0.73
N THR A 117 0.21 -6.02 0.67
CA THR A 117 -0.49 -7.19 1.24
C THR A 117 -1.24 -8.00 0.22
N ASN A 118 -1.37 -7.49 -1.01
CA ASN A 118 -2.27 -8.04 -2.02
C ASN A 118 -3.73 -8.15 -1.53
N GLY A 119 -4.14 -7.24 -0.62
CA GLY A 119 -5.47 -7.23 -0.01
C GLY A 119 -5.70 -8.29 1.06
N VAL A 120 -4.65 -8.96 1.55
CA VAL A 120 -4.74 -9.90 2.68
C VAL A 120 -4.51 -9.14 3.98
N ASP A 121 -5.59 -8.97 4.72
CA ASP A 121 -5.82 -7.87 5.63
C ASP A 121 -5.18 -8.05 7.01
N LEU A 122 -4.96 -9.30 7.42
CA LEU A 122 -4.27 -9.68 8.66
C LEU A 122 -3.00 -10.52 8.39
N LEU A 123 -2.47 -10.46 7.16
CA LEU A 123 -1.23 -11.16 6.81
C LEU A 123 -0.03 -10.40 7.40
N PRO A 124 0.75 -11.00 8.33
CA PRO A 124 2.01 -10.42 8.75
C PRO A 124 2.98 -10.36 7.56
N ASN A 125 3.89 -9.38 7.54
CA ASN A 125 4.93 -9.36 6.52
C ASN A 125 5.69 -10.71 6.48
N GLY A 126 5.88 -11.27 5.28
CA GLY A 126 6.43 -12.61 5.06
C GLY A 126 7.88 -12.78 5.57
N SER A 127 8.60 -11.69 5.76
CA SER A 127 9.93 -11.66 6.42
C SER A 127 9.87 -11.83 7.94
N GLY A 128 8.69 -11.66 8.54
CA GLY A 128 8.49 -11.63 9.99
C GLY A 128 9.13 -10.41 10.66
N ASP A 129 9.40 -9.33 9.93
CA ASP A 129 10.07 -8.13 10.46
C ASP A 129 9.22 -7.27 11.41
N GLY A 130 7.91 -7.47 11.43
CA GLY A 130 6.99 -6.73 12.29
C GLY A 130 6.14 -5.69 11.55
N GLY A 131 6.17 -5.66 10.21
CA GLY A 131 5.17 -4.97 9.41
C GLY A 131 3.79 -5.64 9.52
N TYR A 132 2.76 -4.82 9.81
CA TYR A 132 1.37 -5.24 10.00
C TYR A 132 0.40 -4.21 9.41
N GLY A 133 -0.85 -4.64 9.21
CA GLY A 133 -1.90 -3.85 8.58
C GLY A 133 -1.89 -3.96 7.06
N LEU A 134 -2.86 -3.32 6.42
CA LEU A 134 -3.11 -3.38 4.97
C LEU A 134 -1.94 -2.81 4.13
N CYS A 135 -1.16 -1.90 4.71
CA CYS A 135 0.06 -1.34 4.09
C CYS A 135 1.35 -1.70 4.87
N HIS A 136 1.37 -2.80 5.63
CA HIS A 136 2.57 -3.32 6.32
C HIS A 136 3.42 -2.28 7.07
N MET A 137 2.78 -1.35 7.78
CA MET A 137 3.49 -0.31 8.53
C MET A 137 4.37 -0.91 9.63
N GLN A 138 5.66 -0.56 9.62
CA GLN A 138 6.61 -0.94 10.66
C GLN A 138 6.26 -0.23 11.99
N PRO A 139 6.49 -0.86 13.16
CA PRO A 139 6.03 -0.31 14.44
C PRO A 139 6.50 1.12 14.74
N PRO A 140 7.78 1.50 14.52
CA PRO A 140 8.23 2.86 14.76
C PRO A 140 7.56 3.89 13.84
N VAL A 141 7.32 3.52 12.58
CA VAL A 141 6.67 4.40 11.60
C VAL A 141 5.20 4.57 11.94
N ALA A 142 4.52 3.48 12.30
CA ALA A 142 3.13 3.53 12.79
C ALA A 142 3.00 4.43 14.03
N SER A 143 3.90 4.28 15.00
CA SER A 143 3.94 5.14 16.19
C SER A 143 4.20 6.61 15.84
N GLN A 144 5.08 6.88 14.85
CA GLN A 144 5.34 8.24 14.36
C GLN A 144 4.09 8.89 13.73
N PHE A 145 3.11 8.11 13.29
CA PHE A 145 1.81 8.59 12.84
C PHE A 145 0.70 8.27 13.86
N GLY A 146 1.04 8.23 15.15
CA GLY A 146 0.07 8.20 16.25
C GLY A 146 -0.64 6.85 16.48
N LEU A 147 -0.27 5.80 15.75
CA LEU A 147 -0.84 4.47 16.00
C LEU A 147 -0.24 3.86 17.26
N SER A 148 -1.11 3.29 18.10
CA SER A 148 -0.72 2.44 19.22
C SER A 148 -0.30 1.10 18.65
N VAL A 149 0.92 0.66 18.96
CA VAL A 149 1.48 -0.59 18.45
C VAL A 149 1.64 -1.60 19.57
N TYR A 150 1.55 -2.88 19.24
CA TYR A 150 1.63 -3.97 20.21
C TYR A 150 2.87 -3.83 21.12
N LYS A 151 2.61 -3.75 22.43
CA LYS A 151 3.62 -3.56 23.49
C LYS A 151 4.57 -2.39 23.25
N ASP A 152 4.08 -1.31 22.64
CA ASP A 152 4.86 -0.11 22.32
C ASP A 152 6.17 -0.42 21.56
N CYS A 153 6.14 -1.45 20.70
CA CYS A 153 7.30 -1.91 19.97
C CYS A 153 8.04 -0.77 19.24
N LYS A 154 9.31 -0.56 19.58
CA LYS A 154 10.19 0.45 18.97
C LYS A 154 11.19 -0.14 17.95
N GLY A 155 11.11 -1.45 17.71
CA GLY A 155 12.01 -2.14 16.79
C GLY A 155 11.58 -1.95 15.34
N MET A 156 12.48 -1.46 14.49
CA MET A 156 12.25 -1.36 13.04
C MET A 156 12.13 -2.74 12.39
N VAL A 157 12.82 -3.73 12.95
CA VAL A 157 12.70 -5.15 12.60
C VAL A 157 12.66 -5.90 13.93
N CYS A 158 11.48 -6.30 14.39
CA CYS A 158 11.28 -6.88 15.72
C CYS A 158 10.98 -8.39 15.69
N ASN A 159 11.96 -9.15 15.20
CA ASN A 159 11.87 -10.59 14.96
C ASN A 159 12.69 -11.45 15.95
N GLY A 160 13.25 -10.84 17.00
CA GLY A 160 14.08 -11.50 18.02
C GLY A 160 15.51 -11.86 17.56
N LYS A 161 15.83 -11.69 16.28
CA LYS A 161 17.14 -12.04 15.69
C LYS A 161 17.93 -10.83 15.23
N ASP A 162 17.24 -9.84 14.66
CA ASP A 162 17.85 -8.61 14.18
C ASP A 162 18.28 -7.72 15.35
N LYS A 163 19.45 -7.07 15.23
CA LYS A 163 19.95 -6.10 16.22
C LYS A 163 19.00 -4.91 16.46
N ARG A 164 18.11 -4.64 15.51
CA ARG A 164 17.05 -3.61 15.57
C ARG A 164 15.79 -4.10 16.28
N SER A 165 15.76 -5.33 16.78
CA SER A 165 14.65 -5.83 17.61
C SER A 165 14.61 -5.11 18.96
N CYS A 166 13.41 -5.02 19.55
CA CYS A 166 13.27 -4.55 20.92
C CYS A 166 14.07 -5.44 21.88
N LYS A 167 14.49 -4.86 23.01
CA LYS A 167 15.20 -5.57 24.08
C LYS A 167 14.36 -5.58 25.35
N SER A 168 14.41 -6.68 26.11
CA SER A 168 13.93 -6.73 27.48
C SER A 168 14.83 -5.88 28.40
N ARG A 169 14.43 -5.71 29.66
CA ARG A 169 15.25 -5.05 30.68
C ARG A 169 16.61 -5.73 30.87
N ASP A 170 16.66 -7.04 30.68
CA ASP A 170 17.87 -7.86 30.80
C ASP A 170 18.68 -7.93 29.50
N GLY A 171 18.33 -7.13 28.49
CA GLY A 171 19.04 -7.04 27.22
C GLY A 171 18.72 -8.14 26.19
N GLN A 172 17.77 -9.04 26.49
CA GLN A 172 17.38 -10.12 25.57
C GLN A 172 16.54 -9.58 24.41
N SER A 173 16.77 -10.08 23.19
CA SER A 173 15.96 -9.71 22.03
C SER A 173 14.52 -10.20 22.16
N LEU A 174 13.56 -9.31 21.97
CA LEU A 174 12.14 -9.60 21.95
C LEU A 174 11.65 -9.88 20.52
N ASN A 175 10.61 -10.71 20.40
CA ASN A 175 10.00 -11.08 19.13
C ASN A 175 8.51 -10.71 19.09
N HIS A 176 8.23 -9.42 19.21
CA HIS A 176 6.86 -8.90 19.14
C HIS A 176 6.15 -9.27 17.83
N ALA A 177 6.88 -9.43 16.72
CA ALA A 177 6.29 -9.87 15.46
C ALA A 177 5.68 -11.28 15.57
N ALA A 178 6.39 -12.24 16.16
CA ALA A 178 5.85 -13.59 16.37
C ALA A 178 4.73 -13.62 17.43
N GLU A 179 4.85 -12.83 18.49
CA GLU A 179 3.80 -12.73 19.51
C GLU A 179 2.48 -12.21 18.94
N LEU A 180 2.51 -11.12 18.16
CA LEU A 180 1.31 -10.59 17.53
C LEU A 180 0.71 -11.58 16.52
N LYS A 181 1.55 -12.30 15.76
CA LYS A 181 1.08 -13.39 14.88
C LYS A 181 0.35 -14.48 15.67
N ASN A 182 0.86 -14.86 16.84
CA ASN A 182 0.22 -15.86 17.69
C ASN A 182 -1.14 -15.37 18.20
N ILE A 183 -1.28 -14.07 18.53
CA ILE A 183 -2.56 -13.47 18.90
C ILE A 183 -3.56 -13.58 17.74
N LEU A 184 -3.14 -13.29 16.50
CA LEU A 184 -3.99 -13.44 15.32
C LEU A 184 -4.48 -14.90 15.18
N VAL A 185 -3.58 -15.87 15.27
CA VAL A 185 -3.90 -17.31 15.19
C VAL A 185 -4.86 -17.74 16.31
N GLN A 186 -4.60 -17.33 17.54
CA GLN A 186 -5.44 -17.66 18.72
C GLN A 186 -6.85 -17.09 18.61
N ASN A 187 -7.01 -15.96 17.93
CA ASN A 187 -8.32 -15.34 17.68
C ASN A 187 -8.90 -15.74 16.33
N ASN A 188 -8.34 -16.76 15.67
CA ASN A 188 -8.80 -17.27 14.38
C ASN A 188 -8.87 -16.18 13.29
N TYR A 189 -7.94 -15.21 13.34
CA TYR A 189 -7.91 -14.04 12.47
C TYR A 189 -9.19 -13.18 12.52
N ASP A 190 -9.92 -13.22 13.64
CA ASP A 190 -11.08 -12.37 13.86
C ASP A 190 -10.65 -10.93 14.16
N ARG A 191 -10.78 -10.05 13.16
CA ARG A 191 -10.31 -8.65 13.20
C ARG A 191 -10.87 -7.90 14.41
N LYS A 192 -12.19 -7.95 14.67
CA LYS A 192 -12.82 -7.25 15.80
C LYS A 192 -12.23 -7.62 17.16
N LYS A 193 -11.71 -8.86 17.30
CA LYS A 193 -11.07 -9.30 18.54
C LYS A 193 -9.64 -8.80 18.69
N VAL A 194 -8.95 -8.56 17.58
CA VAL A 194 -7.50 -8.29 17.58
C VAL A 194 -7.12 -6.81 17.46
N ILE A 195 -8.02 -5.95 16.97
CA ILE A 195 -7.75 -4.50 16.84
C ILE A 195 -7.34 -3.83 18.16
N LYS A 196 -7.80 -4.35 19.30
CA LYS A 196 -7.46 -3.83 20.64
C LYS A 196 -5.99 -3.99 21.02
N TYR A 197 -5.23 -4.84 20.34
CA TYR A 197 -3.82 -5.10 20.64
C TYR A 197 -2.88 -4.21 19.83
N ASP A 198 -3.31 -3.73 18.67
CA ASP A 198 -2.48 -2.97 17.73
C ASP A 198 -3.36 -2.20 16.73
N ASP A 199 -3.26 -0.87 16.72
CA ASP A 199 -4.09 -0.01 15.85
C ASP A 199 -3.83 -0.28 14.36
N ARG A 200 -2.67 -0.86 13.99
CA ARG A 200 -2.40 -1.25 12.59
C ARG A 200 -3.34 -2.35 12.10
N LEU A 201 -3.96 -3.10 13.01
CA LEU A 201 -4.97 -4.11 12.68
C LEU A 201 -6.37 -3.50 12.51
N HIS A 202 -6.57 -2.23 12.86
CA HIS A 202 -7.80 -1.50 12.54
C HIS A 202 -7.72 -0.99 11.09
N PRO A 203 -8.66 -1.33 10.20
CA PRO A 203 -8.51 -1.09 8.77
C PRO A 203 -8.47 0.41 8.47
N ILE A 204 -9.38 1.20 9.04
CA ILE A 204 -9.42 2.65 8.84
C ILE A 204 -8.21 3.34 9.47
N LEU A 205 -7.85 3.07 10.73
CA LEU A 205 -6.67 3.69 11.36
C LEU A 205 -5.36 3.39 10.62
N ASN A 206 -5.20 2.17 10.10
CA ASN A 206 -4.01 1.82 9.32
C ASN A 206 -3.93 2.60 8.00
N ILE A 207 -5.04 2.65 7.25
CA ILE A 207 -5.11 3.36 5.97
C ILE A 207 -5.00 4.88 6.19
N ASP A 208 -5.68 5.44 7.20
CA ASP A 208 -5.57 6.84 7.61
C ASP A 208 -4.12 7.23 7.95
N ALA A 209 -3.40 6.38 8.71
CA ALA A 209 -1.99 6.64 9.02
C ALA A 209 -1.12 6.69 7.77
N VAL A 210 -1.43 5.88 6.74
CA VAL A 210 -0.75 5.96 5.43
C VAL A 210 -1.12 7.27 4.73
N GLY A 211 -2.40 7.65 4.70
CA GLY A 211 -2.84 8.93 4.13
C GLY A 211 -2.12 10.14 4.75
N ARG A 212 -2.07 10.18 6.09
CA ARG A 212 -1.34 11.19 6.86
C ARG A 212 0.16 11.19 6.58
N MET A 213 0.75 10.01 6.43
CA MET A 213 2.17 9.87 6.10
C MET A 213 2.49 10.42 4.71
N ILE A 214 1.71 10.05 3.69
CA ILE A 214 1.91 10.53 2.32
C ILE A 214 1.70 12.05 2.25
N ALA A 215 0.61 12.55 2.84
CA ALA A 215 0.32 13.98 2.92
C ALA A 215 1.44 14.78 3.61
N SER A 216 1.92 14.30 4.76
CA SER A 216 3.07 14.85 5.47
C SER A 216 4.33 14.92 4.59
N TYR A 217 4.63 13.85 3.85
CA TYR A 217 5.78 13.81 2.96
C TYR A 217 5.62 14.72 1.73
N MET A 218 4.39 14.90 1.23
CA MET A 218 4.06 15.87 0.20
C MET A 218 4.23 17.31 0.68
N ASP A 219 4.03 17.60 1.96
CA ASP A 219 4.23 18.95 2.53
C ASP A 219 5.65 19.25 2.99
N GLY A 220 6.48 18.22 3.15
CA GLY A 220 7.88 18.37 3.50
C GLY A 220 8.78 18.84 2.35
N PRO A 221 10.08 19.04 2.64
CA PRO A 221 11.09 19.38 1.63
C PRO A 221 11.09 18.38 0.47
N ARG A 222 11.33 18.88 -0.75
CA ARG A 222 11.38 18.07 -1.97
C ARG A 222 12.69 17.30 -2.06
N ILE A 223 12.63 16.09 -2.63
CA ILE A 223 13.82 15.46 -3.19
C ILE A 223 14.08 16.11 -4.55
N GLU A 224 15.32 16.49 -4.82
CA GLU A 224 15.71 17.12 -6.08
C GLU A 224 15.23 16.29 -7.29
N GLY A 225 14.64 16.96 -8.29
CA GLY A 225 14.08 16.31 -9.48
C GLY A 225 12.81 15.49 -9.27
N CYS A 226 12.21 15.52 -8.07
CA CYS A 226 10.96 14.81 -7.76
C CYS A 226 9.83 15.80 -7.41
N GLY A 227 8.66 15.62 -8.04
CA GLY A 227 7.43 16.25 -7.59
C GLY A 227 7.00 15.80 -6.18
N PRO A 228 5.95 16.40 -5.59
CA PRO A 228 5.56 16.13 -4.22
C PRO A 228 5.18 14.66 -3.96
N LEU A 229 4.37 14.08 -4.84
CA LEU A 229 3.94 12.68 -4.71
C LEU A 229 5.12 11.71 -4.85
N ARG A 230 5.99 11.90 -5.84
CA ARG A 230 7.20 11.09 -6.01
C ARG A 230 8.14 11.20 -4.81
N THR A 231 8.27 12.39 -4.23
CA THR A 231 8.99 12.60 -2.98
C THR A 231 8.38 11.77 -1.85
N ALA A 232 7.05 11.79 -1.71
CA ALA A 232 6.34 11.03 -0.69
C ALA A 232 6.49 9.52 -0.84
N ILE A 233 6.30 8.99 -2.05
CA ILE A 233 6.48 7.56 -2.34
C ILE A 233 7.94 7.15 -2.17
N CYS A 234 8.91 8.00 -2.52
CA CYS A 234 10.33 7.72 -2.30
C CYS A 234 10.68 7.63 -0.80
N ARG A 235 10.11 8.51 0.02
CA ARG A 235 10.26 8.44 1.49
C ARG A 235 9.60 7.19 2.07
N TYR A 236 8.38 6.87 1.61
CA TYR A 236 7.63 5.69 2.01
C TYR A 236 8.40 4.39 1.71
N ALA A 237 8.72 4.15 0.44
CA ALA A 237 9.39 2.91 -0.01
C ALA A 237 10.86 2.85 0.41
N GLY A 238 11.46 4.02 0.68
CA GLY A 238 12.89 4.19 0.87
C GLY A 238 13.67 4.16 -0.44
N ARG A 239 14.84 4.80 -0.40
CA ARG A 239 15.70 5.05 -1.57
C ARG A 239 16.02 3.82 -2.44
N TYR A 240 16.12 2.64 -1.83
CA TYR A 240 16.55 1.43 -2.51
C TYR A 240 15.43 0.74 -3.28
N ASN A 241 14.20 0.84 -2.80
CA ASN A 241 13.05 0.13 -3.37
C ASN A 241 12.15 1.06 -4.19
N TYR A 242 12.31 2.38 -4.04
CA TYR A 242 11.44 3.39 -4.66
C TYR A 242 11.15 3.15 -6.13
N ALA A 243 12.16 2.92 -6.96
CA ALA A 243 11.97 2.84 -8.41
C ALA A 243 11.07 1.65 -8.82
N SER A 244 11.26 0.48 -8.23
CA SER A 244 10.38 -0.68 -8.48
C SER A 244 9.02 -0.44 -7.85
N TYR A 245 8.99 -0.06 -6.58
CA TYR A 245 7.75 0.17 -5.85
C TYR A 245 6.83 1.15 -6.56
N TRP A 246 7.36 2.29 -7.01
CA TRP A 246 6.56 3.28 -7.72
C TRP A 246 6.08 2.82 -9.10
N LYS A 247 6.86 1.99 -9.80
CA LYS A 247 6.41 1.36 -11.03
C LYS A 247 5.24 0.41 -10.76
N ASP A 248 5.33 -0.39 -9.70
CA ASP A 248 4.33 -1.39 -9.35
C ASP A 248 3.04 -0.74 -8.83
N VAL A 249 3.15 0.29 -7.97
CA VAL A 249 1.99 1.10 -7.54
C VAL A 249 1.29 1.76 -8.73
N ARG A 250 2.00 2.42 -9.65
CA ARG A 250 1.37 3.02 -10.84
C ARG A 250 0.69 1.97 -11.72
N ARG A 251 1.31 0.80 -11.89
CA ARG A 251 0.70 -0.32 -12.62
C ARG A 251 -0.61 -0.76 -11.95
N ASN A 252 -0.59 -0.91 -10.62
CA ASN A 252 -1.76 -1.32 -9.85
C ASN A 252 -2.86 -0.26 -9.90
N MET A 253 -2.54 1.04 -9.79
CA MET A 253 -3.51 2.14 -9.98
C MET A 253 -4.21 2.05 -11.34
N LYS A 254 -3.45 1.79 -12.42
CA LYS A 254 -4.01 1.62 -13.77
C LYS A 254 -4.92 0.40 -13.87
N LEU A 255 -4.54 -0.74 -13.28
CA LEU A 255 -5.37 -1.94 -13.26
C LEU A 255 -6.69 -1.71 -12.51
N LEU A 256 -6.61 -1.11 -11.32
CA LEU A 256 -7.78 -0.82 -10.47
C LEU A 256 -8.72 0.22 -11.08
N SER A 257 -8.20 1.08 -11.98
CA SER A 257 -9.00 2.08 -12.70
C SER A 257 -9.47 1.61 -14.08
N ASP A 258 -9.06 0.42 -14.54
CA ASP A 258 -9.44 -0.11 -15.85
C ASP A 258 -10.74 -0.93 -15.74
N PRO A 259 -11.87 -0.43 -16.26
CA PRO A 259 -13.16 -1.14 -16.18
C PRO A 259 -13.13 -2.49 -16.92
N ILE A 260 -12.33 -2.64 -17.97
CA ILE A 260 -12.17 -3.91 -18.69
C ILE A 260 -11.42 -4.92 -17.82
N PHE A 261 -10.42 -4.47 -17.07
CA PHE A 261 -9.72 -5.32 -16.12
C PHE A 261 -10.63 -5.72 -14.96
N MET A 262 -11.36 -4.76 -14.37
CA MET A 262 -12.28 -5.05 -13.27
C MET A 262 -13.42 -5.99 -13.69
N LYS A 263 -13.92 -5.87 -14.93
CA LYS A 263 -14.87 -6.84 -15.49
C LYS A 263 -14.28 -8.26 -15.56
N LYS A 264 -12.99 -8.41 -15.87
CA LYS A 264 -12.33 -9.73 -15.83
C LYS A 264 -12.20 -10.28 -14.41
N VAL A 265 -12.05 -9.41 -13.40
CA VAL A 265 -12.03 -9.82 -11.98
C VAL A 265 -13.39 -10.37 -11.59
N GLU A 266 -14.46 -9.62 -11.92
CA GLU A 266 -15.85 -10.00 -11.70
C GLU A 266 -16.18 -11.34 -12.39
N ASP A 267 -15.92 -11.46 -13.69
CA ASP A 267 -16.19 -12.68 -14.46
C ASP A 267 -15.43 -13.90 -13.90
N ALA A 268 -14.18 -13.71 -13.49
CA ALA A 268 -13.38 -14.77 -12.88
C ALA A 268 -13.92 -15.18 -11.51
N PHE A 269 -14.39 -14.23 -10.69
CA PHE A 269 -15.01 -14.49 -9.41
C PHE A 269 -16.32 -15.25 -9.58
N ASN A 270 -17.25 -14.74 -10.40
CA ASN A 270 -18.56 -15.36 -10.64
C ASN A 270 -18.40 -16.77 -11.22
N LYS A 271 -17.48 -16.97 -12.17
CA LYS A 271 -17.16 -18.30 -12.70
C LYS A 271 -16.64 -19.28 -11.65
N ALA A 272 -15.88 -18.79 -10.66
CA ALA A 272 -15.39 -19.62 -9.57
C ALA A 272 -16.47 -19.92 -8.51
N ASN A 273 -17.57 -19.15 -8.53
CA ASN A 273 -18.60 -19.09 -7.50
C ASN A 273 -20.04 -19.20 -8.07
N PRO A 274 -20.36 -20.21 -8.90
CA PRO A 274 -21.67 -20.29 -9.55
C PRO A 274 -22.86 -20.55 -8.61
N ASN A 275 -22.60 -20.88 -7.34
CA ASN A 275 -23.62 -21.17 -6.33
C ASN A 275 -23.30 -20.44 -5.01
N LEU A 276 -22.69 -19.25 -5.09
CA LEU A 276 -22.41 -18.43 -3.92
C LEU A 276 -23.73 -18.05 -3.26
N ILE A 277 -23.80 -18.25 -1.95
CA ILE A 277 -24.88 -17.75 -1.12
C ILE A 277 -24.30 -16.76 -0.12
N VAL A 278 -24.94 -15.60 0.01
CA VAL A 278 -24.59 -14.59 1.01
C VAL A 278 -25.83 -14.28 1.84
N ASN A 279 -25.75 -14.49 3.15
CA ASN A 279 -26.87 -14.29 4.07
C ASN A 279 -28.17 -15.02 3.65
N GLY A 280 -28.03 -16.20 3.04
CA GLY A 280 -29.16 -17.01 2.56
C GLY A 280 -29.69 -16.66 1.16
N GLU A 281 -29.14 -15.64 0.49
CA GLU A 281 -29.52 -15.22 -0.86
C GLU A 281 -28.46 -15.59 -1.90
N GLU A 282 -28.86 -15.81 -3.16
CA GLU A 282 -27.92 -16.01 -4.27
C GLU A 282 -27.06 -14.75 -4.44
N GLY A 283 -25.73 -14.94 -4.41
CA GLY A 283 -24.78 -13.86 -4.46
C GLY A 283 -23.85 -13.93 -5.66
N ASP A 284 -23.29 -12.77 -5.99
CA ASP A 284 -22.31 -12.59 -7.05
C ASP A 284 -21.16 -11.70 -6.56
N PHE A 285 -20.31 -11.26 -7.50
CA PHE A 285 -19.22 -10.34 -7.21
C PHE A 285 -19.69 -9.03 -6.57
N ASP A 286 -20.77 -8.41 -7.08
CA ASP A 286 -21.22 -7.10 -6.61
C ASP A 286 -21.76 -7.21 -5.18
N MET A 287 -22.59 -8.22 -4.89
CA MET A 287 -23.07 -8.49 -3.53
C MET A 287 -21.91 -8.79 -2.58
N TYR A 288 -20.92 -9.56 -3.00
CA TYR A 288 -19.72 -9.85 -2.19
C TYR A 288 -18.92 -8.58 -1.87
N ILE A 289 -18.70 -7.71 -2.86
CA ILE A 289 -17.96 -6.45 -2.66
C ILE A 289 -18.75 -5.50 -1.77
N ASP A 290 -20.04 -5.30 -2.03
CA ASP A 290 -20.89 -4.39 -1.25
C ASP A 290 -20.91 -4.79 0.23
N ILE A 291 -21.19 -6.07 0.52
CA ILE A 291 -21.21 -6.58 1.88
C ILE A 291 -19.82 -6.48 2.55
N SER A 292 -18.75 -6.78 1.82
CA SER A 292 -17.38 -6.64 2.34
C SER A 292 -17.05 -5.20 2.69
N GLN A 293 -17.49 -4.24 1.87
CA GLN A 293 -17.29 -2.82 2.08
C GLN A 293 -18.17 -2.28 3.21
N ASN A 294 -19.41 -2.78 3.35
CA ASN A 294 -20.32 -2.41 4.43
C ASN A 294 -19.77 -2.77 5.81
N GLN A 295 -18.95 -3.82 5.91
CA GLN A 295 -18.23 -4.13 7.16
C GLN A 295 -17.30 -2.99 7.62
N ALA A 296 -16.87 -2.07 6.76
CA ALA A 296 -16.08 -0.91 7.17
C ALA A 296 -16.83 0.04 8.11
N TYR A 297 -18.16 0.14 8.00
CA TYR A 297 -18.98 0.94 8.92
C TYR A 297 -18.93 0.41 10.34
N ASN A 298 -18.73 -0.90 10.53
CA ASN A 298 -18.49 -1.47 11.86
C ASN A 298 -17.22 -0.95 12.53
N TYR A 299 -16.31 -0.33 11.76
CA TYR A 299 -15.06 0.26 12.25
C TYR A 299 -15.10 1.80 12.26
N GLY A 300 -16.28 2.39 12.08
CA GLY A 300 -16.50 3.83 12.15
C GLY A 300 -16.21 4.58 10.84
N LEU A 301 -16.55 4.00 9.69
CA LEU A 301 -16.38 4.65 8.39
C LEU A 301 -17.25 5.91 8.25
N GLU A 302 -18.48 5.90 8.76
CA GLU A 302 -19.38 7.06 8.73
C GLU A 302 -18.79 8.23 9.51
N GLU A 303 -18.32 7.98 10.73
CA GLU A 303 -17.65 8.98 11.57
C GLU A 303 -16.39 9.51 10.88
N TYR A 304 -15.66 8.64 10.17
CA TYR A 304 -14.47 9.01 9.43
C TYR A 304 -14.76 9.93 8.23
N ILE A 305 -15.79 9.60 7.42
CA ILE A 305 -16.19 10.40 6.25
C ILE A 305 -16.60 11.83 6.66
N ASN A 306 -17.20 11.98 7.84
CA ASN A 306 -17.62 13.27 8.38
C ASN A 306 -16.49 14.10 8.99
N LEU A 307 -15.24 13.62 8.99
CA LEU A 307 -14.09 14.39 9.47
C LEU A 307 -13.72 15.52 8.51
N PRO A 308 -13.10 16.60 9.00
CA PRO A 308 -12.59 17.66 8.15
C PRO A 308 -11.59 17.15 7.12
N LYS A 309 -11.77 17.61 5.87
CA LYS A 309 -10.77 17.46 4.81
C LYS A 309 -9.53 18.28 5.14
N PHE A 310 -8.38 17.77 4.72
CA PHE A 310 -7.08 18.40 4.85
C PHE A 310 -6.43 18.49 3.48
N LEU A 311 -6.08 19.70 3.07
CA LEU A 311 -5.37 19.95 1.82
C LEU A 311 -3.89 20.17 2.15
N PRO A 312 -2.99 19.24 1.79
CA PRO A 312 -1.56 19.52 1.82
C PRO A 312 -1.27 20.80 1.03
N LYS A 313 -0.32 21.62 1.51
CA LYS A 313 0.08 22.89 0.87
C LYS A 313 0.40 22.74 -0.61
N ASN A 314 0.83 21.56 -1.04
CA ASN A 314 1.25 21.27 -2.40
C ASN A 314 0.27 20.38 -3.17
N SER A 315 -0.95 20.23 -2.68
CA SER A 315 -1.92 19.27 -3.22
C SER A 315 -2.41 19.63 -4.62
N GLU A 316 -2.59 20.92 -4.93
CA GLU A 316 -2.91 21.39 -6.29
C GLU A 316 -1.85 20.96 -7.32
N ILE A 317 -0.57 21.06 -6.95
CA ILE A 317 0.54 20.65 -7.82
C ILE A 317 0.48 19.13 -8.05
N VAL A 318 0.16 18.34 -7.02
CA VAL A 318 0.10 16.87 -7.14
C VAL A 318 -0.99 16.42 -8.09
N LEU A 319 -2.20 16.94 -7.96
CA LEU A 319 -3.30 16.55 -8.83
C LEU A 319 -3.06 16.99 -10.28
N ALA A 320 -2.46 18.16 -10.48
CA ALA A 320 -2.18 18.69 -11.81
C ALA A 320 -1.09 17.91 -12.58
N THR A 321 -0.32 17.06 -11.89
CA THR A 321 0.87 16.41 -12.48
C THR A 321 0.86 14.89 -12.32
N ILE A 322 -0.27 14.32 -11.88
CA ILE A 322 -0.40 12.88 -11.66
C ILE A 322 -0.11 12.06 -12.94
N ASP A 323 -0.54 12.57 -14.09
CA ASP A 323 -0.35 11.93 -15.41
C ASP A 323 1.02 12.21 -16.03
N ASP A 324 1.71 13.26 -15.57
CA ASP A 324 3.02 13.68 -16.07
C ASP A 324 4.19 12.85 -15.48
N PHE A 325 3.91 11.89 -14.58
CA PHE A 325 4.93 11.25 -13.73
C PHE A 325 5.07 9.73 -13.83
#